data_AF-A0A2G3E3U7-F1
#
_entry.id   AF-A0A2G3E3U7-F1
#
_cell.length_a   1.000
_cell.length_b   1.000
_cell.length_c   1.000
_cell.angle_alpha   90.00
_cell.angle_beta   90.00
_cell.angle_gamma   90.00
#
_symmetry.space_group_name_H-M   'P 1'
#
loop_
_entity.id
_entity.type
_entity.pdbx_description
1 polymer ?
#
loop_
_entity_poly.entity_id
_entity_poly.type
_entity_poly.pdbx_seq_one_letter_code
_entity_poly.pdbx_strand_id
1 'polypeptide(L)'
;MKKFLRLSWGADSTPLNLLGAVVLSFFIMLYINTFIGGFGGIPAFIAYAFCFFLIRSVQKAGNRISHFVAIDSARELRYIYFSYAEGYILFYLIMKIVQVFAGIAGWGNIEGKSFGEYLNGLYGTTIMERWAYIFVLIFTISFVLSLFPLVIIRKTSTWLTYAFCNLVFHTIAVAILVIAAAQYIRRADMKKVSCLLDALLLCQIKSTGKVVLYLILIGIYVIVAVFGSYSIARCIYRPKPGRVIAHPEKYVTMTETEIEQARERSRKKIIGISAGTFLVVAAAAFLFVYIFFIQKDEEDRFKQVGECLTGDLCRGPIAYGSTVYVPVDADCDLAESGVALGYLAKQGENTASRYYRLVSANVLYKSINKNHLYLQVAGTENHTYLPMNYIEKQEFWRKDELFLLWDEDWKGESLYSKEVTGYSVCPKKLITKLEEQFGYVNYATDDFKDYDAYFTISGYSDIQQAFMDDVSAGDWVGCILVKDDRFYYGSYENEITGELLELLHSVLGGA
;
A
#
# COMPACT_ATOMS: atom_id res chain seq x y z
N MET A 1 -8.88 1.11 42.45
CA MET A 1 -9.98 1.69 41.64
C MET A 1 -11.28 1.96 42.41
N LYS A 2 -11.93 0.98 43.07
CA LYS A 2 -13.22 1.20 43.78
C LYS A 2 -13.20 2.30 44.85
N LYS A 3 -12.09 2.48 45.59
CA LYS A 3 -11.93 3.60 46.54
C LYS A 3 -11.68 4.96 45.85
N PHE A 4 -11.08 4.99 44.66
CA PHE A 4 -10.78 6.20 43.89
C PHE A 4 -12.07 6.88 43.39
N LEU A 5 -13.00 6.09 42.86
CA LEU A 5 -14.28 6.57 42.32
C LEU A 5 -15.27 7.00 43.43
N ARG A 6 -15.26 6.34 44.60
CA ARG A 6 -16.14 6.69 45.73
C ARG A 6 -15.79 8.03 46.38
N LEU A 7 -14.53 8.46 46.32
CA LEU A 7 -14.05 9.72 46.91
C LEU A 7 -14.28 10.94 46.00
N SER A 8 -14.58 10.75 44.71
CA SER A 8 -14.53 11.81 43.70
C SER A 8 -15.89 12.37 43.26
N TRP A 9 -17.01 11.87 43.78
CA TRP A 9 -18.36 12.21 43.33
C TRP A 9 -18.95 13.50 43.93
N GLY A 10 -18.20 14.23 44.75
CA GLY A 10 -18.60 15.54 45.31
C GLY A 10 -18.01 16.75 44.57
N ALA A 11 -17.99 16.73 43.23
CA ALA A 11 -17.42 17.81 42.43
C ALA A 11 -18.53 18.56 41.67
N ASP A 12 -18.70 19.84 41.95
CA ASP A 12 -19.51 20.76 41.14
C ASP A 12 -18.98 20.80 39.70
N SER A 13 -19.51 19.91 38.85
CA SER A 13 -19.17 19.85 37.44
C SER A 13 -19.83 21.02 36.71
N THR A 14 -19.11 22.14 36.64
CA THR A 14 -19.56 23.29 35.85
C THR A 14 -19.75 22.87 34.37
N PRO A 15 -20.91 23.14 33.74
CA PRO A 15 -21.21 22.77 32.34
C PRO A 15 -20.13 23.20 31.35
N LEU A 16 -19.44 24.30 31.65
CA LEU A 16 -18.31 24.83 30.88
C LEU A 16 -17.11 23.86 30.77
N ASN A 17 -16.89 23.02 31.79
CA ASN A 17 -15.82 22.02 31.78
C ASN A 17 -16.14 20.83 30.86
N LEU A 18 -17.41 20.44 30.80
CA LEU A 18 -17.89 19.40 29.90
C LEU A 18 -17.79 19.90 28.45
N LEU A 19 -18.27 21.13 28.19
CA LEU A 19 -18.15 21.77 26.87
C LEU A 19 -16.69 21.83 26.40
N GLY A 20 -15.77 22.27 27.27
CA GLY A 20 -14.34 22.34 26.94
C GLY A 20 -13.71 20.96 26.68
N ALA A 21 -14.16 19.91 27.39
CA ALA A 21 -13.73 18.54 27.12
C ALA A 21 -14.23 18.06 25.75
N VAL A 22 -15.50 18.32 25.42
CA VAL A 22 -16.11 17.93 24.13
C VAL A 22 -15.40 18.63 22.96
N VAL A 23 -15.21 19.94 23.03
CA VAL A 23 -14.54 20.71 21.97
C VAL A 23 -13.10 20.20 21.73
N LEU A 24 -12.35 19.95 22.81
CA LEU A 24 -10.99 19.42 22.70
C LEU A 24 -10.98 18.00 22.11
N SER A 25 -11.93 17.15 22.52
CA SER A 25 -12.05 15.78 22.01
C SER A 25 -12.37 15.79 20.52
N PHE A 26 -13.23 16.71 20.09
CA PHE A 26 -13.57 16.88 18.67
C PHE A 26 -12.35 17.33 17.86
N PHE A 27 -11.55 18.26 18.38
CA PHE A 27 -10.30 18.67 17.75
C PHE A 27 -9.30 17.50 17.61
N ILE A 28 -9.15 16.69 18.66
CA ILE A 28 -8.29 15.50 18.65
C ILE A 28 -8.78 14.47 17.62
N MET A 29 -10.09 14.23 17.57
CA MET A 29 -10.74 13.36 16.59
C MET A 29 -10.43 13.81 15.16
N LEU A 30 -10.62 15.10 14.87
CA LEU A 30 -10.30 15.69 13.56
C LEU A 30 -8.81 15.54 13.23
N TYR A 31 -7.92 15.86 14.17
CA TYR A 31 -6.48 15.74 13.94
C TYR A 31 -6.08 14.30 13.59
N ILE A 32 -6.53 13.32 14.37
CA ILE A 32 -6.19 11.92 14.11
C ILE A 32 -6.74 11.50 12.74
N ASN A 33 -8.00 11.83 12.41
CA ASN A 33 -8.58 11.47 11.12
C ASN A 33 -7.87 12.11 9.92
N THR A 34 -7.50 13.39 10.02
CA THR A 34 -6.87 14.12 8.92
C THR A 34 -5.41 13.76 8.72
N PHE A 35 -4.62 13.68 9.79
CA PHE A 35 -3.15 13.54 9.68
C PHE A 35 -2.66 12.10 9.88
N ILE A 36 -3.32 11.33 10.73
CA ILE A 36 -2.88 9.98 11.12
C ILE A 36 -3.62 8.91 10.30
N GLY A 37 -4.95 9.04 10.17
CA GLY A 37 -5.83 8.16 9.40
C GLY A 37 -7.12 7.79 10.17
N GLY A 38 -7.92 6.86 9.64
CA GLY A 38 -9.27 6.48 10.13
C GLY A 38 -9.38 5.89 11.56
N PHE A 39 -8.35 6.05 12.39
CA PHE A 39 -8.33 5.61 13.80
C PHE A 39 -8.93 6.64 14.77
N GLY A 40 -9.14 7.87 14.30
CA GLY A 40 -9.54 9.02 15.09
C GLY A 40 -11.03 9.19 15.34
N GLY A 41 -11.90 8.37 14.75
CA GLY A 41 -13.36 8.55 14.78
C GLY A 41 -14.02 8.46 16.17
N ILE A 42 -15.30 8.07 16.19
CA ILE A 42 -16.14 8.02 17.41
C ILE A 42 -15.43 7.36 18.61
N PRO A 43 -14.66 6.26 18.46
CA PRO A 43 -13.92 5.66 19.58
C PRO A 43 -12.90 6.60 20.23
N ALA A 44 -12.09 7.33 19.46
CA ALA A 44 -11.09 8.23 20.03
C ALA A 44 -11.75 9.45 20.67
N PHE A 45 -12.81 9.99 20.05
CA PHE A 45 -13.61 11.08 20.60
C PHE A 45 -14.20 10.73 21.96
N ILE A 46 -14.96 9.64 22.06
CA ILE A 46 -15.66 9.25 23.29
C ILE A 46 -14.66 8.87 24.39
N ALA A 47 -13.64 8.07 24.05
CA ALA A 47 -12.64 7.64 25.02
C ALA A 47 -11.88 8.83 25.61
N TYR A 48 -11.44 9.77 24.77
CA TYR A 48 -10.75 10.97 25.25
C TYR A 48 -11.69 11.88 26.04
N ALA A 49 -12.90 12.16 25.54
CA ALA A 49 -13.86 13.04 26.22
C ALA A 49 -14.16 12.55 27.65
N PHE A 50 -14.44 11.25 27.79
CA PHE A 50 -14.75 10.64 29.07
C PHE A 50 -13.56 10.65 30.01
N CYS A 51 -12.39 10.17 29.56
CA CYS A 51 -11.19 10.10 30.40
C CYS A 51 -10.68 11.49 30.80
N PHE A 52 -10.64 12.43 29.85
CA PHE A 52 -10.23 13.80 30.12
C PHE A 52 -11.21 14.46 31.08
N PHE A 53 -12.52 14.41 30.83
CA PHE A 53 -13.52 15.05 31.69
C PHE A 53 -13.49 14.52 33.12
N LEU A 54 -13.48 13.19 33.31
CA LEU A 54 -13.47 12.59 34.63
C LEU A 54 -12.24 13.02 35.42
N ILE A 55 -11.04 12.80 34.85
CA ILE A 55 -9.80 13.05 35.57
C ILE A 55 -9.58 14.56 35.79
N ARG A 56 -9.92 15.39 34.81
CA ARG A 56 -9.86 16.86 34.93
C ARG A 56 -10.80 17.37 36.02
N SER A 57 -12.00 16.82 36.14
CA SER A 57 -12.99 17.23 37.15
C SER A 57 -12.50 16.91 38.56
N VAL A 58 -11.93 15.70 38.77
CA VAL A 58 -11.29 15.34 40.05
C VAL A 58 -10.15 16.31 40.40
N GLN A 59 -9.32 16.66 39.43
CA GLN A 59 -8.19 17.59 39.64
C GLN A 59 -8.63 19.04 39.92
N LYS A 60 -9.73 19.50 39.29
CA LYS A 60 -10.27 20.86 39.50
C LYS A 60 -10.98 21.00 40.85
N ALA A 61 -11.69 19.96 41.30
CA ALA A 61 -12.34 19.90 42.60
C ALA A 61 -11.35 19.97 43.79
N GLY A 62 -10.04 19.97 43.53
CA GLY A 62 -9.02 20.07 44.58
C GLY A 62 -8.88 18.80 45.42
N ASN A 63 -9.54 17.72 45.00
CA ASN A 63 -9.66 16.47 45.72
C ASN A 63 -8.39 15.62 45.52
N ARG A 64 -7.27 16.07 46.12
CA ARG A 64 -5.99 15.35 46.05
C ARG A 64 -5.98 14.20 47.05
N ILE A 65 -5.65 13.01 46.58
CA ILE A 65 -5.58 11.81 47.42
C ILE A 65 -4.47 11.96 48.47
N SER A 66 -3.41 12.72 48.14
CA SER A 66 -2.35 13.13 49.08
C SER A 66 -2.87 13.94 50.29
N HIS A 67 -4.09 14.49 50.24
CA HIS A 67 -4.69 15.15 51.40
C HIS A 67 -5.37 14.19 52.38
N PHE A 68 -5.72 12.98 51.94
CA PHE A 68 -6.44 11.99 52.75
C PHE A 68 -5.60 10.75 53.05
N VAL A 69 -4.53 10.53 52.30
CA VAL A 69 -3.62 9.39 52.44
C VAL A 69 -2.19 9.91 52.37
N ALA A 70 -1.29 9.40 53.24
CA ALA A 70 0.13 9.77 53.28
C ALA A 70 0.90 9.24 52.04
N ILE A 71 0.61 9.82 50.87
CA ILE A 71 1.21 9.47 49.58
C ILE A 71 1.93 10.70 49.03
N ASP A 72 3.17 10.49 48.56
CA ASP A 72 3.97 11.51 47.88
C ASP A 72 3.30 11.97 46.56
N SER A 73 3.44 13.25 46.20
CA SER A 73 2.86 13.82 44.97
C SER A 73 3.34 13.11 43.71
N ALA A 74 4.55 12.53 43.73
CA ALA A 74 5.07 11.75 42.61
C ALA A 74 4.40 10.36 42.49
N ARG A 75 3.89 9.78 43.59
CA ARG A 75 3.09 8.55 43.56
C ARG A 75 1.65 8.85 43.14
N GLU A 76 1.07 9.94 43.63
CA GLU A 76 -0.25 10.40 43.20
C GLU A 76 -0.31 10.67 41.70
N LEU A 77 0.68 11.38 41.15
CA LEU A 77 0.77 11.64 39.72
C LEU A 77 0.84 10.36 38.89
N ARG A 78 1.59 9.35 39.34
CA ARG A 78 1.65 8.05 38.67
C ARG A 78 0.28 7.39 38.60
N TYR A 79 -0.46 7.37 39.69
CA TYR A 79 -1.81 6.79 39.69
C TYR A 79 -2.74 7.53 38.73
N ILE A 80 -2.66 8.87 38.69
CA ILE A 80 -3.47 9.67 37.77
C ILE A 80 -3.08 9.39 36.30
N TYR A 81 -1.78 9.27 36.02
CA TYR A 81 -1.28 8.93 34.68
C TYR A 81 -1.72 7.54 34.22
N PHE A 82 -1.51 6.50 35.05
CA PHE A 82 -1.95 5.15 34.71
C PHE A 82 -3.47 5.06 34.58
N SER A 83 -4.23 5.73 35.45
CA SER A 83 -5.70 5.78 35.32
C SER A 83 -6.15 6.46 34.02
N TYR A 84 -5.42 7.49 33.57
CA TYR A 84 -5.66 8.13 32.28
C TYR A 84 -5.36 7.19 31.11
N ALA A 85 -4.21 6.52 31.15
CA ALA A 85 -3.77 5.61 30.09
C ALA A 85 -4.66 4.36 29.99
N GLU A 86 -4.88 3.66 31.11
CA GLU A 86 -5.73 2.48 31.20
C GLU A 86 -7.18 2.82 30.84
N GLY A 87 -7.69 3.95 31.36
CA GLY A 87 -9.01 4.45 31.01
C GLY A 87 -9.15 4.66 29.50
N TYR A 88 -8.22 5.40 28.90
CA TYR A 88 -8.28 5.68 27.46
C TYR A 88 -8.24 4.41 26.63
N ILE A 89 -7.29 3.51 26.89
CA ILE A 89 -7.14 2.25 26.13
C ILE A 89 -8.39 1.37 26.29
N LEU A 90 -8.91 1.23 27.52
CA LEU A 90 -10.11 0.44 27.79
C LEU A 90 -11.32 1.00 27.06
N PHE A 91 -11.60 2.31 27.20
CA PHE A 91 -12.73 2.94 26.52
C PHE A 91 -12.58 2.91 25.00
N TYR A 92 -11.37 3.13 24.49
CA TYR A 92 -11.10 3.02 23.05
C TYR A 92 -11.40 1.62 22.52
N LEU A 93 -10.94 0.58 23.22
CA LEU A 93 -11.17 -0.82 22.83
C LEU A 93 -12.66 -1.17 22.89
N ILE A 94 -13.35 -0.80 23.98
CA ILE A 94 -14.80 -1.00 24.12
C ILE A 94 -15.53 -0.33 22.95
N MET A 95 -15.21 0.92 22.65
CA MET A 95 -15.86 1.64 21.57
C MET A 95 -15.53 1.06 20.19
N LYS A 96 -14.33 0.52 19.98
CA LYS A 96 -13.98 -0.22 18.75
C LYS A 96 -14.78 -1.50 18.62
N ILE A 97 -14.95 -2.26 19.71
CA ILE A 97 -15.82 -3.45 19.74
C ILE A 97 -17.26 -3.07 19.41
N VAL A 98 -17.80 -2.02 20.04
CA VAL A 98 -19.14 -1.50 19.76
C VAL A 98 -19.28 -1.08 18.30
N GLN A 99 -18.27 -0.41 17.73
CA GLN A 99 -18.27 -0.01 16.32
C GLN A 99 -18.32 -1.23 15.38
N VAL A 100 -17.55 -2.29 15.67
CA VAL A 100 -17.59 -3.54 14.91
C VAL A 100 -18.97 -4.20 15.01
N PHE A 101 -19.53 -4.31 16.21
CA PHE A 101 -20.89 -4.85 16.40
C PHE A 101 -21.98 -4.01 15.72
N ALA A 102 -21.88 -2.68 15.75
CA ALA A 102 -22.80 -1.79 15.06
C ALA A 102 -22.72 -1.94 13.53
N GLY A 103 -21.51 -2.16 13.00
CA GLY A 103 -21.29 -2.50 11.59
C GLY A 103 -21.95 -3.82 11.20
N ILE A 104 -21.80 -4.85 12.04
CA ILE A 104 -22.44 -6.17 11.83
C ILE A 104 -23.96 -6.10 11.96
N ALA A 105 -24.48 -5.33 12.93
CA ALA A 105 -25.92 -5.20 13.22
C ALA A 105 -26.68 -4.28 12.24
N GLY A 106 -26.04 -3.82 11.15
CA GLY A 106 -26.71 -3.12 10.06
C GLY A 106 -26.77 -1.60 10.16
N TRP A 107 -26.21 -0.98 11.20
CA TRP A 107 -26.16 0.49 11.32
C TRP A 107 -25.10 1.14 10.39
N GLY A 108 -24.37 0.31 9.64
CA GLY A 108 -23.43 0.72 8.59
C GLY A 108 -23.15 -0.38 7.55
N ASN A 109 -23.96 -1.44 7.48
CA ASN A 109 -23.83 -2.51 6.49
C ASN A 109 -24.63 -2.17 5.23
N ILE A 110 -24.14 -1.20 4.46
CA ILE A 110 -24.79 -0.78 3.20
C ILE A 110 -24.67 -1.89 2.14
N GLU A 111 -23.71 -2.81 2.29
CA GLU A 111 -23.39 -3.88 1.31
C GLU A 111 -23.99 -5.26 1.69
N GLY A 112 -24.71 -5.40 2.80
CA GLY A 112 -25.35 -6.67 3.18
C GLY A 112 -24.40 -7.83 3.50
N LYS A 113 -23.12 -7.54 3.81
CA LYS A 113 -22.09 -8.57 4.07
C LYS A 113 -22.41 -9.41 5.31
N SER A 114 -22.15 -10.71 5.23
CA SER A 114 -22.32 -11.65 6.34
C SER A 114 -21.21 -11.48 7.41
N PHE A 115 -21.46 -11.99 8.62
CA PHE A 115 -20.48 -11.98 9.72
C PHE A 115 -19.13 -12.62 9.34
N GLY A 116 -19.18 -13.71 8.57
CA GLY A 116 -17.98 -14.41 8.07
C GLY A 116 -17.20 -13.59 7.05
N GLU A 117 -17.87 -12.89 6.14
CA GLU A 117 -17.23 -12.03 5.13
C GLU A 117 -16.65 -10.75 5.75
N TYR A 118 -17.31 -10.19 6.76
CA TYR A 118 -16.78 -9.03 7.50
C TYR A 118 -15.53 -9.39 8.31
N LEU A 119 -15.52 -10.57 8.95
CA LEU A 119 -14.32 -11.09 9.65
C LEU A 119 -13.21 -11.46 8.66
N ASN A 120 -13.53 -12.11 7.54
CA ASN A 120 -12.54 -12.40 6.51
C ASN A 120 -12.01 -11.11 5.85
N GLY A 121 -12.76 -10.02 5.77
CA GLY A 121 -12.23 -8.70 5.38
C GLY A 121 -11.32 -8.06 6.42
N LEU A 122 -11.57 -8.30 7.72
CA LEU A 122 -10.76 -7.83 8.84
C LEU A 122 -9.46 -8.65 9.01
N TYR A 123 -9.49 -9.94 8.68
CA TYR A 123 -8.39 -10.90 8.85
C TYR A 123 -7.77 -11.39 7.52
N GLY A 124 -8.31 -11.02 6.37
CA GLY A 124 -7.86 -11.49 5.04
C GLY A 124 -6.70 -10.70 4.44
N THR A 125 -6.26 -9.63 5.10
CA THR A 125 -5.11 -8.84 4.67
C THR A 125 -3.79 -9.52 5.08
N THR A 126 -2.82 -9.51 4.16
CA THR A 126 -1.51 -10.13 4.34
C THR A 126 -0.79 -9.53 5.57
N ILE A 127 0.13 -10.27 6.19
CA ILE A 127 0.94 -9.77 7.34
C ILE A 127 1.63 -8.43 7.01
N MET A 128 1.93 -8.19 5.73
CA MET A 128 2.49 -6.94 5.22
C MET A 128 1.54 -5.74 5.18
N GLU A 129 0.22 -5.91 5.29
CA GLU A 129 -0.73 -4.80 5.42
C GLU A 129 -1.04 -4.51 6.89
N ARG A 130 -0.97 -5.55 7.74
CA ARG A 130 -1.31 -5.46 9.17
C ARG A 130 -0.37 -4.55 9.98
N TRP A 131 0.90 -4.43 9.59
CA TRP A 131 1.86 -3.59 10.34
C TRP A 131 1.53 -2.10 10.24
N ALA A 132 1.00 -1.61 9.12
CA ALA A 132 0.63 -0.21 8.95
C ALA A 132 -0.51 0.18 9.91
N TYR A 133 -1.53 -0.67 10.04
CA TYR A 133 -2.62 -0.46 10.99
C TYR A 133 -2.14 -0.51 12.45
N ILE A 134 -1.26 -1.46 12.80
CA ILE A 134 -0.64 -1.54 14.14
C ILE A 134 0.21 -0.29 14.41
N PHE A 135 0.98 0.16 13.43
CA PHE A 135 1.82 1.35 13.52
C PHE A 135 0.98 2.59 13.82
N VAL A 136 -0.07 2.82 13.02
CA VAL A 136 -0.95 3.98 13.15
C VAL A 136 -1.74 3.93 14.47
N LEU A 137 -2.12 2.74 14.94
CA LEU A 137 -2.72 2.55 16.26
C LEU A 137 -1.76 2.97 17.39
N ILE A 138 -0.51 2.48 17.37
CA ILE A 138 0.51 2.82 18.37
C ILE A 138 0.79 4.33 18.36
N PHE A 139 0.89 4.93 17.17
CA PHE A 139 1.09 6.37 17.02
C PHE A 139 -0.09 7.19 17.58
N THR A 140 -1.33 6.75 17.33
CA THR A 140 -2.55 7.38 17.86
C THR A 140 -2.60 7.33 19.38
N ILE A 141 -2.29 6.18 19.98
CA ILE A 141 -2.22 6.03 21.44
C ILE A 141 -1.14 6.94 22.01
N SER A 142 0.05 6.99 21.39
CA SER A 142 1.14 7.88 21.81
C SER A 142 0.73 9.35 21.80
N PHE A 143 0.04 9.81 20.74
CA PHE A 143 -0.50 11.16 20.66
C PHE A 143 -1.45 11.49 21.80
N VAL A 144 -2.39 10.60 22.10
CA VAL A 144 -3.35 10.83 23.18
C VAL A 144 -2.67 10.80 24.55
N LEU A 145 -1.79 9.84 24.80
CA LEU A 145 -1.03 9.78 26.05
C LEU A 145 -0.12 11.00 26.26
N SER A 146 0.38 11.61 25.17
CA SER A 146 1.18 12.82 25.28
C SER A 146 0.35 14.04 25.71
N LEU A 147 -0.98 14.03 25.55
CA LEU A 147 -1.85 15.13 25.99
C LEU A 147 -2.11 15.16 27.51
N PHE A 148 -1.65 14.15 28.26
CA PHE A 148 -1.84 14.04 29.70
C PHE A 148 -1.58 15.33 30.51
N PRO A 149 -0.51 16.12 30.24
CA PRO A 149 -0.26 17.35 31.00
C PRO A 149 -1.41 18.37 30.95
N LEU A 150 -2.25 18.36 29.91
CA LEU A 150 -3.45 19.22 29.81
C LEU A 150 -4.47 18.97 30.92
N VAL A 151 -4.50 17.75 31.48
CA VAL A 151 -5.35 17.39 32.62
C VAL A 151 -4.92 18.14 33.87
N ILE A 152 -3.62 18.37 34.03
CA ILE A 152 -3.01 18.93 35.24
C ILE A 152 -2.88 20.45 35.16
N ILE A 153 -2.54 20.99 33.98
CA ILE A 153 -2.29 22.42 33.81
C ILE A 153 -3.56 23.22 34.13
N ARG A 154 -3.45 24.19 35.04
CA ARG A 154 -4.55 25.07 35.45
C ARG A 154 -4.56 26.41 34.72
N LYS A 155 -3.38 26.97 34.42
CA LYS A 155 -3.25 28.28 33.78
C LYS A 155 -3.52 28.17 32.28
N THR A 156 -4.53 28.88 31.79
CA THR A 156 -4.99 28.85 30.39
C THR A 156 -3.88 29.13 29.38
N SER A 157 -3.01 30.11 29.65
CA SER A 157 -1.86 30.42 28.77
C SER A 157 -0.90 29.23 28.64
N THR A 158 -0.50 28.59 29.73
CA THR A 158 0.39 27.40 29.67
C THR A 158 -0.30 26.20 29.07
N TRP A 159 -1.62 26.10 29.27
CA TRP A 159 -2.44 25.04 28.71
C TRP A 159 -2.46 25.11 27.18
N LEU A 160 -2.73 26.29 26.63
CA LEU A 160 -2.74 26.55 25.19
C LEU A 160 -1.35 26.36 24.58
N THR A 161 -0.30 26.89 25.21
CA THR A 161 1.08 26.70 24.73
C THR A 161 1.45 25.23 24.66
N TYR A 162 1.15 24.44 25.70
CA TYR A 162 1.45 23.01 25.68
C TYR A 162 0.66 22.27 24.61
N ALA A 163 -0.64 22.54 24.47
CA ALA A 163 -1.48 21.93 23.44
C ALA A 163 -0.93 22.20 22.03
N PHE A 164 -0.55 23.45 21.75
CA PHE A 164 0.04 23.85 20.47
C PHE A 164 1.40 23.19 20.22
N CYS A 165 2.32 23.23 21.18
CA CYS A 165 3.64 22.59 21.04
C CYS A 165 3.51 21.09 20.82
N ASN A 166 2.63 20.42 21.58
CA ASN A 166 2.37 19.00 21.43
C ASN A 166 1.84 18.69 20.02
N LEU A 167 0.87 19.47 19.53
CA LEU A 167 0.32 19.30 18.20
C LEU A 167 1.39 19.45 17.11
N VAL A 168 2.18 20.52 17.16
CA VAL A 168 3.26 20.79 16.18
C VAL A 168 4.25 19.63 16.13
N PHE A 169 4.61 19.05 17.27
CA PHE A 169 5.53 17.91 17.31
C PHE A 169 5.00 16.65 16.65
N HIS A 170 3.76 16.28 16.96
CA HIS A 170 3.15 15.12 16.31
C HIS A 170 2.98 15.38 14.81
N THR A 171 2.67 16.61 14.39
CA THR A 171 2.56 16.97 12.97
C THR A 171 3.90 16.90 12.25
N ILE A 172 4.98 17.38 12.87
CA ILE A 172 6.34 17.25 12.32
C ILE A 172 6.73 15.76 12.22
N ALA A 173 6.43 14.97 13.24
CA ALA A 173 6.68 13.53 13.22
C ALA A 173 5.91 12.83 12.08
N VAL A 174 4.62 13.15 11.91
CA VAL A 174 3.81 12.68 10.78
C VAL A 174 4.43 13.09 9.45
N ALA A 175 4.81 14.37 9.29
CA ALA A 175 5.40 14.86 8.05
C ALA A 175 6.71 14.14 7.71
N ILE A 176 7.60 13.94 8.70
CA ILE A 176 8.85 13.19 8.52
C ILE A 176 8.57 11.75 8.08
N LEU A 177 7.62 11.08 8.72
CA LEU A 177 7.25 9.71 8.39
C LEU A 177 6.62 9.60 7.00
N VAL A 178 5.76 10.55 6.61
CA VAL A 178 5.17 10.63 5.28
C VAL A 178 6.24 10.89 4.23
N ILE A 179 7.17 11.81 4.46
CA ILE A 179 8.30 12.08 3.55
C ILE A 179 9.19 10.84 3.39
N ALA A 180 9.45 10.12 4.48
CA ALA A 180 10.22 8.88 4.45
C ALA A 180 9.49 7.77 3.67
N ALA A 181 8.19 7.60 3.91
CA ALA A 181 7.36 6.65 3.17
C ALA A 181 7.25 7.02 1.68
N ALA A 182 7.13 8.31 1.36
CA ALA A 182 7.00 8.82 -0.01
C ALA A 182 8.15 8.44 -0.93
N GLN A 183 9.35 8.14 -0.40
CA GLN A 183 10.47 7.63 -1.20
C GLN A 183 10.21 6.24 -1.80
N TYR A 184 9.33 5.45 -1.17
CA TYR A 184 8.96 4.10 -1.60
C TYR A 184 7.54 4.01 -2.16
N ILE A 185 6.86 5.15 -2.31
CA ILE A 185 5.54 5.24 -2.94
C ILE A 185 5.74 5.55 -4.42
N ARG A 186 5.04 4.81 -5.29
CA ARG A 186 5.04 5.11 -6.73
C ARG A 186 4.52 6.53 -6.96
N ARG A 187 5.18 7.31 -7.83
CA ARG A 187 4.82 8.71 -8.06
C ARG A 187 3.37 8.94 -8.53
N ALA A 188 2.69 7.94 -9.10
CA ALA A 188 1.26 8.01 -9.42
C ALA A 188 0.37 7.93 -8.17
N ASP A 189 0.75 7.10 -7.21
CA ASP A 189 0.00 6.86 -5.99
C ASP A 189 0.20 7.98 -4.95
N MET A 190 1.21 8.85 -5.12
CA MET A 190 1.42 10.04 -4.29
C MET A 190 0.20 10.98 -4.22
N LYS A 191 -0.64 11.03 -5.28
CA LYS A 191 -1.87 11.83 -5.27
C LYS A 191 -2.95 11.26 -4.35
N LYS A 192 -2.85 9.99 -3.96
CA LYS A 192 -3.77 9.29 -3.05
C LYS A 192 -3.33 9.42 -1.59
N VAL A 193 -2.12 9.91 -1.33
CA VAL A 193 -1.60 10.08 0.02
C VAL A 193 -2.21 11.34 0.64
N SER A 194 -3.17 11.15 1.54
CA SER A 194 -3.79 12.24 2.29
C SER A 194 -3.35 12.26 3.76
N CYS A 195 -3.09 11.08 4.33
CA CYS A 195 -2.69 10.92 5.72
C CYS A 195 -1.52 9.92 5.86
N LEU A 196 -1.00 9.77 7.10
CA LEU A 196 0.07 8.84 7.42
C LEU A 196 -0.28 7.39 7.07
N LEU A 197 -1.52 6.94 7.35
CA LEU A 197 -1.96 5.58 7.03
C LEU A 197 -1.88 5.30 5.54
N ASP A 198 -2.34 6.22 4.69
CA ASP A 198 -2.26 6.08 3.23
C ASP A 198 -0.81 5.97 2.77
N ALA A 199 0.07 6.80 3.35
CA ALA A 199 1.49 6.79 3.03
C ALA A 199 2.12 5.43 3.37
N LEU A 200 1.76 4.83 4.51
CA LEU A 200 2.30 3.55 4.96
C LEU A 200 1.74 2.37 4.16
N LEU A 201 0.45 2.40 3.79
CA LEU A 201 -0.18 1.35 2.97
C LEU A 201 0.35 1.34 1.53
N LEU A 202 0.64 2.51 0.97
CA LEU A 202 1.20 2.65 -0.39
C LEU A 202 2.73 2.45 -0.43
N CYS A 203 3.38 2.31 0.73
CA CYS A 203 4.81 2.17 0.88
C CYS A 203 5.26 0.75 0.52
N GLN A 204 5.93 0.56 -0.63
CA GLN A 204 6.39 -0.77 -1.08
C GLN A 204 7.76 -1.13 -0.48
N ILE A 205 7.84 -1.30 0.84
CA ILE A 205 9.09 -1.72 1.50
C ILE A 205 9.34 -3.21 1.25
N LYS A 206 10.25 -3.52 0.33
CA LYS A 206 10.58 -4.91 -0.05
C LYS A 206 11.49 -5.66 0.94
N SER A 207 12.09 -4.97 1.92
CA SER A 207 13.05 -5.58 2.86
C SER A 207 12.50 -5.66 4.27
N THR A 208 12.41 -6.88 4.81
CA THR A 208 12.01 -7.16 6.20
C THR A 208 12.85 -6.39 7.22
N GLY A 209 14.15 -6.18 6.93
CA GLY A 209 15.04 -5.39 7.80
C GLY A 209 14.65 -3.91 7.89
N LYS A 210 14.15 -3.32 6.79
CA LYS A 210 13.65 -1.95 6.77
C LYS A 210 12.36 -1.81 7.58
N VAL A 211 11.43 -2.77 7.49
CA VAL A 211 10.19 -2.77 8.29
C VAL A 211 10.49 -2.85 9.79
N VAL A 212 11.41 -3.72 10.21
CA VAL A 212 11.84 -3.84 11.62
C VAL A 212 12.44 -2.53 12.12
N LEU A 213 13.22 -1.84 11.30
CA LEU A 213 13.78 -0.53 11.65
C LEU A 213 12.69 0.54 11.85
N TYR A 214 11.67 0.60 10.98
CA TYR A 214 10.51 1.47 11.17
C TYR A 214 9.79 1.19 12.50
N LEU A 215 9.64 -0.09 12.88
CA LEU A 215 9.02 -0.49 14.14
C LEU A 215 9.89 -0.15 15.37
N ILE A 216 11.21 -0.22 15.28
CA ILE A 216 12.10 0.21 16.37
C ILE A 216 12.03 1.73 16.55
N LEU A 217 12.05 2.49 15.46
CA LEU A 217 12.01 3.95 15.48
C LEU A 217 10.68 4.48 16.05
N ILE A 218 9.56 3.86 15.69
CA ILE A 218 8.28 4.24 16.30
C ILE A 218 8.25 3.89 17.79
N GLY A 219 8.86 2.77 18.20
CA GLY A 219 9.04 2.43 19.61
C GLY A 219 9.80 3.52 20.36
N ILE A 220 10.92 4.00 19.81
CA ILE A 220 11.72 5.10 20.38
C ILE A 220 10.87 6.39 20.45
N TYR A 221 10.17 6.73 19.38
CA TYR A 221 9.28 7.90 19.32
C TYR A 221 8.21 7.85 20.43
N VAL A 222 7.54 6.71 20.58
CA VAL A 222 6.49 6.51 21.59
C VAL A 222 7.07 6.68 22.99
N ILE A 223 8.23 6.08 23.26
CA ILE A 223 8.93 6.21 24.55
C ILE A 223 9.22 7.69 24.82
N VAL A 224 9.75 8.43 23.85
CA VAL A 224 10.05 9.86 23.99
C VAL A 224 8.79 10.68 24.25
N ALA A 225 7.74 10.47 23.46
CA ALA A 225 6.49 11.23 23.58
C ALA A 225 5.80 10.98 24.93
N VAL A 226 5.71 9.71 25.35
CA VAL A 226 5.09 9.28 26.61
C VAL A 226 5.93 9.69 27.83
N PHE A 227 7.23 9.38 27.82
CA PHE A 227 8.11 9.72 28.94
C PHE A 227 8.30 11.24 29.06
N GLY A 228 8.39 11.94 27.93
CA GLY A 228 8.46 13.39 27.87
C GLY A 228 7.21 14.04 28.45
N SER A 229 6.01 13.59 28.07
CA SER A 229 4.77 14.12 28.61
C SER A 229 4.64 13.87 30.12
N TYR A 230 4.98 12.68 30.60
CA TYR A 230 4.99 12.35 32.02
C TYR A 230 6.01 13.19 32.79
N SER A 231 7.20 13.41 32.24
CA SER A 231 8.24 14.25 32.85
C SER A 231 7.80 15.71 32.97
N ILE A 232 7.14 16.25 31.93
CA ILE A 232 6.55 17.59 31.95
C ILE A 232 5.45 17.67 33.01
N ALA A 233 4.55 16.69 33.06
CA ALA A 233 3.52 16.61 34.09
C ALA A 233 4.10 16.59 35.50
N ARG A 234 5.18 15.83 35.73
CA ARG A 234 5.89 15.76 37.03
C ARG A 234 6.50 17.10 37.43
N CYS A 235 7.04 17.85 36.48
CA CYS A 235 7.57 19.19 36.74
C CYS A 235 6.46 20.19 37.12
N ILE A 236 5.27 20.04 36.54
CA ILE A 236 4.11 20.92 36.78
C ILE A 236 3.38 20.53 38.06
N TYR A 237 3.24 19.24 38.33
CA TYR A 237 2.57 18.68 39.49
C TYR A 237 3.50 18.69 40.72
N ARG A 238 3.66 19.87 41.34
CA ARG A 238 4.44 20.02 42.59
C ARG A 238 3.55 20.03 43.86
N PRO A 239 4.11 19.64 45.03
CA PRO A 239 3.46 19.83 46.32
C PRO A 239 3.11 21.31 46.54
N LYS A 240 1.93 21.59 47.08
CA LYS A 240 1.59 22.94 47.58
C LYS A 240 2.14 23.07 49.01
N PRO A 241 2.71 24.22 49.40
CA PRO A 241 3.10 24.47 50.78
C PRO A 241 1.87 24.43 51.71
N GLY A 242 2.02 23.79 52.87
CA GLY A 242 0.99 23.71 53.90
C GLY A 242 0.23 22.37 54.00
N ARG A 243 0.94 21.24 54.22
CA ARG A 243 0.38 20.02 54.86
C ARG A 243 1.44 18.95 55.15
N VAL A 244 1.13 18.11 56.14
CA VAL A 244 1.94 17.06 56.79
C VAL A 244 2.78 16.27 55.78
N ILE A 245 4.09 16.49 55.84
CA ILE A 245 5.11 15.90 54.97
C ILE A 245 5.67 14.68 55.69
N ALA A 246 5.77 13.54 55.01
CA ALA A 246 6.36 12.31 55.58
C ALA A 246 7.85 12.45 55.99
N HIS A 247 8.52 13.51 55.52
CA HIS A 247 9.88 13.89 55.90
C HIS A 247 10.00 15.43 55.99
N PRO A 248 9.76 16.03 57.17
CA PRO A 248 9.75 17.48 57.36
C PRO A 248 11.14 18.15 57.21
N GLU A 249 12.23 17.37 57.31
CA GLU A 249 13.61 17.88 57.31
C GLU A 249 14.10 18.42 55.95
N LYS A 250 13.41 18.12 54.85
CA LYS A 250 13.82 18.54 53.48
C LYS A 250 13.22 19.87 52.99
N TYR A 251 12.34 20.50 53.76
CA TYR A 251 11.63 21.72 53.35
C TYR A 251 11.71 22.79 54.42
N VAL A 252 12.92 23.34 54.61
CA VAL A 252 13.11 24.62 55.28
C VAL A 252 12.37 25.70 54.47
N THR A 253 11.61 26.53 55.18
CA THR A 253 10.66 27.53 54.66
C THR A 253 11.30 28.50 53.66
N MET A 254 11.01 28.33 52.37
CA MET A 254 11.37 29.29 51.31
C MET A 254 10.35 30.44 51.28
N THR A 255 10.80 31.68 51.07
CA THR A 255 9.94 32.87 50.96
C THR A 255 9.11 32.88 49.68
N GLU A 256 7.97 33.59 49.65
CA GLU A 256 7.06 33.64 48.48
C GLU A 256 7.76 34.07 47.18
N THR A 257 8.73 34.98 47.28
CA THR A 257 9.56 35.45 46.17
C THR A 257 10.52 34.37 45.65
N GLU A 258 11.10 33.55 46.52
CA GLU A 258 11.95 32.41 46.14
C GLU A 258 11.13 31.31 45.46
N ILE A 259 9.88 31.11 45.90
CA ILE A 259 8.93 30.19 45.28
C ILE A 259 8.54 30.66 43.87
N GLU A 260 8.32 31.96 43.67
CA GLU A 260 8.02 32.52 42.35
C GLU A 260 9.21 32.45 41.40
N GLN A 261 10.43 32.79 41.85
CA GLN A 261 11.63 32.65 41.05
C GLN A 261 11.97 31.19 40.74
N ALA A 262 11.73 30.27 41.69
CA ALA A 262 11.86 28.83 41.45
C ALA A 262 10.79 28.32 40.48
N ARG A 263 9.57 28.87 40.50
CA ARG A 263 8.50 28.59 39.53
C ARG A 263 8.85 29.12 38.14
N GLU A 264 9.43 30.30 38.03
CA GLU A 264 9.85 30.89 36.77
C GLU A 264 11.04 30.14 36.17
N ARG A 265 12.05 29.80 36.99
CA ARG A 265 13.16 28.90 36.60
C ARG A 265 12.66 27.52 36.20
N SER A 266 11.65 26.99 36.87
CA SER A 266 11.03 25.70 36.52
C SER A 266 10.20 25.80 35.24
N ARG A 267 9.51 26.92 35.00
CA ARG A 267 8.81 27.21 33.73
C ARG A 267 9.80 27.32 32.56
N LYS A 268 10.91 28.04 32.75
CA LYS A 268 11.99 28.15 31.77
C LYS A 268 12.69 26.79 31.54
N LYS A 269 12.86 25.96 32.58
CA LYS A 269 13.30 24.56 32.43
C LYS A 269 12.27 23.69 31.72
N ILE A 270 10.97 23.84 31.98
CA ILE A 270 9.91 23.07 31.30
C ILE A 270 9.87 23.45 29.82
N ILE A 271 9.90 24.74 29.50
CA ILE A 271 9.93 25.26 28.13
C ILE A 271 11.24 24.87 27.43
N GLY A 272 12.38 24.94 28.13
CA GLY A 272 13.68 24.55 27.62
C GLY A 272 13.85 23.04 27.42
N ILE A 273 13.27 22.20 28.30
CA ILE A 273 13.25 20.75 28.14
C ILE A 273 12.24 20.35 27.05
N SER A 274 11.05 20.96 26.99
CA SER A 274 10.10 20.67 25.91
C SER A 274 10.62 21.13 24.55
N ALA A 275 11.23 22.31 24.46
CA ALA A 275 11.82 22.80 23.22
C ALA A 275 13.10 22.05 22.85
N GLY A 276 14.01 21.82 23.81
CA GLY A 276 15.28 21.13 23.58
C GLY A 276 15.12 19.65 23.23
N THR A 277 14.22 18.93 23.90
CA THR A 277 13.96 17.51 23.57
C THR A 277 13.25 17.39 22.22
N PHE A 278 12.35 18.31 21.88
CA PHE A 278 11.67 18.32 20.59
C PHE A 278 12.64 18.68 19.46
N LEU A 279 13.54 19.64 19.68
CA LEU A 279 14.53 20.08 18.68
C LEU A 279 15.60 19.02 18.46
N VAL A 280 16.08 18.34 19.52
CA VAL A 280 17.09 17.28 19.42
C VAL A 280 16.52 16.02 18.77
N VAL A 281 15.27 15.66 19.06
CA VAL A 281 14.62 14.50 18.43
C VAL A 281 14.20 14.79 16.99
N ALA A 282 13.74 16.01 16.69
CA ALA A 282 13.47 16.44 15.31
C ALA A 282 14.77 16.55 14.50
N ALA A 283 15.85 17.05 15.09
CA ALA A 283 17.16 17.11 14.45
C ALA A 283 17.77 15.72 14.27
N ALA A 284 17.64 14.81 15.23
CA ALA A 284 18.10 13.42 15.09
C ALA A 284 17.27 12.65 14.05
N ALA A 285 15.95 12.85 13.99
CA ALA A 285 15.09 12.29 12.96
C ALA A 285 15.41 12.87 11.57
N PHE A 286 15.67 14.18 11.48
CA PHE A 286 16.09 14.85 10.24
C PHE A 286 17.48 14.41 9.78
N LEU A 287 18.46 14.33 10.69
CA LEU A 287 19.81 13.85 10.42
C LEU A 287 19.80 12.36 10.04
N PHE A 288 18.90 11.57 10.63
CA PHE A 288 18.68 10.16 10.27
C PHE A 288 18.07 10.03 8.86
N VAL A 289 17.07 10.85 8.51
CA VAL A 289 16.54 10.94 7.14
C VAL A 289 17.64 11.35 6.15
N TYR A 290 18.46 12.33 6.52
CA TYR A 290 19.54 12.84 5.69
C TYR A 290 20.67 11.82 5.48
N ILE A 291 21.12 11.12 6.54
CA ILE A 291 22.26 10.19 6.49
C ILE A 291 21.89 8.85 5.85
N PHE A 292 20.66 8.34 6.05
CA PHE A 292 20.29 6.99 5.59
C PHE A 292 19.43 6.96 4.32
N PHE A 293 18.77 8.06 3.93
CA PHE A 293 17.87 8.09 2.76
C PHE A 293 18.39 8.94 1.58
N ILE A 294 19.57 9.56 1.69
CA ILE A 294 20.36 10.06 0.55
C ILE A 294 21.35 8.95 0.10
N GLN A 295 20.89 7.71 0.02
CA GLN A 295 21.32 6.90 -1.10
C GLN A 295 20.15 6.87 -2.08
N LYS A 296 20.34 7.66 -3.14
CA LYS A 296 19.58 7.62 -4.38
C LYS A 296 19.61 6.16 -4.83
N ASP A 297 18.59 5.36 -4.50
CA ASP A 297 18.42 4.09 -5.19
C ASP A 297 18.28 4.46 -6.67
N GLU A 298 19.21 3.92 -7.44
CA GLU A 298 19.61 4.35 -8.76
C GLU A 298 18.43 4.46 -9.73
N GLU A 299 18.58 5.37 -10.68
CA GLU A 299 17.71 5.55 -11.84
C GLU A 299 17.29 4.21 -12.48
N ASP A 300 16.02 4.14 -12.90
CA ASP A 300 15.50 3.24 -13.94
C ASP A 300 15.96 1.77 -13.90
N ARG A 301 15.39 0.94 -13.01
CA ARG A 301 15.64 -0.52 -13.07
C ARG A 301 15.16 -1.19 -14.36
N PHE A 302 14.09 -0.68 -14.99
CA PHE A 302 13.47 -1.35 -16.13
C PHE A 302 13.46 -0.43 -17.36
N LYS A 303 14.05 -0.93 -18.43
CA LYS A 303 14.03 -0.35 -19.78
C LYS A 303 13.11 -1.19 -20.66
N GLN A 304 12.84 -0.72 -21.87
CA GLN A 304 12.26 -1.57 -22.91
C GLN A 304 13.22 -2.73 -23.18
N VAL A 305 12.69 -3.94 -23.16
CA VAL A 305 13.49 -5.14 -23.40
C VAL A 305 12.91 -6.04 -24.49
N GLY A 306 11.63 -5.84 -24.82
CA GLY A 306 10.98 -6.48 -25.95
C GLY A 306 9.89 -5.60 -26.54
N GLU A 307 9.45 -5.95 -27.74
CA GLU A 307 8.43 -5.23 -28.49
C GLU A 307 7.55 -6.23 -29.26
N CYS A 308 6.25 -5.96 -29.34
CA CYS A 308 5.36 -6.70 -30.25
C CYS A 308 5.78 -6.43 -31.70
N LEU A 309 5.85 -7.48 -32.50
CA LEU A 309 6.20 -7.39 -33.91
C LEU A 309 5.03 -6.91 -34.77
N THR A 310 3.81 -7.16 -34.31
CA THR A 310 2.55 -6.84 -34.98
C THR A 310 1.79 -5.75 -34.21
N GLY A 311 0.92 -5.04 -34.92
CA GLY A 311 0.05 -3.99 -34.37
C GLY A 311 -1.23 -4.51 -33.69
N ASP A 312 -1.39 -5.82 -33.57
CA ASP A 312 -2.63 -6.44 -33.11
C ASP A 312 -2.96 -6.15 -31.62
N LEU A 313 -4.23 -6.35 -31.28
CA LEU A 313 -4.72 -6.19 -29.90
C LEU A 313 -4.50 -7.43 -29.03
N CYS A 314 -4.28 -8.59 -29.65
CA CYS A 314 -4.09 -9.89 -29.01
C CYS A 314 -2.64 -10.17 -28.59
N ARG A 315 -1.73 -9.22 -28.80
CA ARG A 315 -0.29 -9.30 -28.48
C ARG A 315 0.34 -10.55 -29.08
N GLY A 316 0.33 -10.59 -30.42
CA GLY A 316 0.94 -11.60 -31.28
C GLY A 316 2.44 -11.79 -31.06
N PRO A 317 3.21 -12.20 -32.09
CA PRO A 317 4.62 -12.51 -31.92
C PRO A 317 5.40 -11.34 -31.31
N ILE A 318 6.27 -11.63 -30.34
CA ILE A 318 7.11 -10.63 -29.69
C ILE A 318 8.58 -10.86 -30.01
N ALA A 319 9.32 -9.77 -30.16
CA ALA A 319 10.76 -9.80 -30.24
C ALA A 319 11.37 -9.52 -28.86
N TYR A 320 12.22 -10.43 -28.42
CA TYR A 320 13.09 -10.23 -27.26
C TYR A 320 14.53 -10.59 -27.64
N GLY A 321 15.41 -9.60 -27.69
CA GLY A 321 16.74 -9.75 -28.26
C GLY A 321 16.67 -9.97 -29.78
N SER A 322 17.27 -11.06 -30.26
CA SER A 322 17.26 -11.47 -31.68
C SER A 322 16.39 -12.72 -31.92
N THR A 323 15.40 -12.97 -31.06
CA THR A 323 14.57 -14.17 -31.10
C THR A 323 13.11 -13.79 -31.08
N VAL A 324 12.33 -14.43 -31.94
CA VAL A 324 10.88 -14.30 -32.01
C VAL A 324 10.24 -15.32 -31.06
N TYR A 325 9.29 -14.85 -30.27
CA TYR A 325 8.50 -15.67 -29.37
C TYR A 325 7.02 -15.56 -29.75
N VAL A 326 6.30 -16.67 -29.60
CA VAL A 326 4.86 -16.74 -29.87
C VAL A 326 4.07 -17.04 -28.60
N PRO A 327 2.82 -16.57 -28.52
CA PRO A 327 1.94 -16.89 -27.40
C PRO A 327 1.64 -18.39 -27.35
N VAL A 328 1.55 -18.94 -26.15
CA VAL A 328 1.20 -20.34 -25.88
C VAL A 328 0.28 -20.45 -24.68
N ASP A 329 -0.59 -21.45 -24.68
CA ASP A 329 -1.47 -21.77 -23.55
C ASP A 329 -0.68 -22.54 -22.49
N ALA A 330 0.07 -21.80 -21.67
CA ALA A 330 0.84 -22.35 -20.57
C ALA A 330 0.61 -21.53 -19.30
N ASP A 331 0.03 -22.18 -18.29
CA ASP A 331 -0.12 -21.62 -16.95
C ASP A 331 1.25 -21.59 -16.25
N CYS A 332 1.78 -20.38 -16.13
CA CYS A 332 3.01 -20.08 -15.41
C CYS A 332 2.73 -18.91 -14.47
N ASP A 333 3.31 -18.91 -13.27
CA ASP A 333 3.35 -17.71 -12.42
C ASP A 333 4.80 -17.23 -12.27
N LEU A 334 5.29 -16.56 -13.32
CA LEU A 334 6.63 -15.97 -13.34
C LEU A 334 6.69 -14.63 -12.61
N ALA A 335 5.55 -14.04 -12.23
CA ALA A 335 5.54 -12.84 -11.40
C ALA A 335 6.02 -13.14 -9.98
N GLU A 336 5.65 -14.30 -9.43
CA GLU A 336 6.13 -14.77 -8.12
C GLU A 336 7.46 -15.54 -8.21
N SER A 337 7.66 -16.34 -9.26
CA SER A 337 8.77 -17.30 -9.34
C SER A 337 9.88 -16.94 -10.34
N GLY A 338 9.71 -15.89 -11.15
CA GLY A 338 10.60 -15.52 -12.26
C GLY A 338 11.50 -14.32 -11.99
N VAL A 339 12.35 -13.98 -12.98
CA VAL A 339 13.19 -12.78 -12.99
C VAL A 339 12.55 -11.72 -13.87
N ALA A 340 12.33 -10.52 -13.32
CA ALA A 340 11.87 -9.37 -14.10
C ALA A 340 12.98 -8.85 -15.03
N LEU A 341 12.67 -8.71 -16.31
CA LEU A 341 13.60 -8.26 -17.34
C LEU A 341 13.42 -6.77 -17.68
N GLY A 342 12.17 -6.31 -17.84
CA GLY A 342 11.88 -4.94 -18.29
C GLY A 342 10.46 -4.78 -18.81
N TYR A 343 10.20 -3.67 -19.51
CA TYR A 343 8.90 -3.42 -20.14
C TYR A 343 8.83 -4.07 -21.52
N LEU A 344 7.70 -4.70 -21.81
CA LEU A 344 7.26 -5.09 -23.15
C LEU A 344 6.43 -3.94 -23.74
N ALA A 345 6.85 -3.43 -24.90
CA ALA A 345 6.14 -2.39 -25.64
C ALA A 345 5.25 -3.00 -26.74
N LYS A 346 4.15 -2.35 -27.12
CA LYS A 346 3.59 -2.58 -28.46
C LYS A 346 4.45 -1.88 -29.52
N GLN A 347 4.26 -2.27 -30.77
CA GLN A 347 4.97 -1.70 -31.90
C GLN A 347 4.86 -0.15 -31.91
N GLY A 348 6.00 0.53 -31.86
CA GLY A 348 6.07 2.00 -31.88
C GLY A 348 5.68 2.72 -30.58
N GLU A 349 5.41 2.00 -29.47
CA GLU A 349 5.06 2.64 -28.20
C GLU A 349 6.27 3.22 -27.46
N ASN A 350 6.09 4.46 -26.94
CA ASN A 350 7.12 5.11 -26.15
C ASN A 350 7.07 4.67 -24.67
N THR A 351 7.82 3.61 -24.34
CA THR A 351 8.00 3.10 -22.97
C THR A 351 8.80 4.03 -22.05
N ALA A 352 9.52 5.01 -22.61
CA ALA A 352 10.20 6.05 -21.83
C ALA A 352 9.21 7.08 -21.27
N SER A 353 7.99 7.16 -21.83
CA SER A 353 6.93 8.00 -21.27
C SER A 353 6.58 7.56 -19.86
N ARG A 354 6.57 8.54 -18.95
CA ARG A 354 6.13 8.32 -17.57
C ARG A 354 4.68 7.83 -17.50
N TYR A 355 3.84 8.17 -18.47
CA TYR A 355 2.45 7.69 -18.53
C TYR A 355 2.39 6.18 -18.77
N TYR A 356 3.17 5.67 -19.74
CA TYR A 356 3.24 4.24 -20.05
C TYR A 356 3.61 3.41 -18.83
N ARG A 357 4.67 3.82 -18.13
CA ARG A 357 5.18 3.17 -16.91
C ARG A 357 4.19 3.17 -15.74
N LEU A 358 3.18 4.03 -15.76
CA LEU A 358 2.19 4.16 -14.68
C LEU A 358 0.89 3.42 -14.99
N VAL A 359 0.56 3.26 -16.26
CA VAL A 359 -0.73 2.72 -16.73
C VAL A 359 -0.60 1.30 -17.27
N SER A 360 0.58 0.92 -17.79
CA SER A 360 0.83 -0.40 -18.34
C SER A 360 1.51 -1.33 -17.33
N ALA A 361 0.90 -2.50 -17.08
CA ALA A 361 1.45 -3.57 -16.25
C ALA A 361 2.33 -4.55 -17.05
N ASN A 362 2.83 -4.15 -18.22
CA ASN A 362 3.54 -5.03 -19.16
C ASN A 362 4.99 -5.30 -18.77
N VAL A 363 5.26 -5.72 -17.54
CA VAL A 363 6.60 -6.16 -17.13
C VAL A 363 6.79 -7.59 -17.60
N LEU A 364 7.86 -7.83 -18.35
CA LEU A 364 8.24 -9.12 -18.89
C LEU A 364 9.11 -9.88 -17.89
N TYR A 365 8.76 -11.13 -17.60
CA TYR A 365 9.45 -12.02 -16.69
C TYR A 365 10.02 -13.22 -17.43
N LYS A 366 11.10 -13.79 -16.90
CA LYS A 366 11.74 -15.01 -17.38
C LYS A 366 11.83 -16.06 -16.29
N SER A 367 11.63 -17.34 -16.63
CA SER A 367 11.72 -18.44 -15.67
C SER A 367 13.14 -18.66 -15.12
N ILE A 368 13.24 -18.96 -13.81
CA ILE A 368 14.51 -19.21 -13.10
C ILE A 368 14.97 -20.68 -13.22
N ASN A 369 14.05 -21.66 -13.23
CA ASN A 369 14.39 -23.08 -13.04
C ASN A 369 13.49 -24.08 -13.79
N LYS A 370 13.37 -23.92 -15.11
CA LYS A 370 13.08 -25.03 -16.05
C LYS A 370 13.95 -24.81 -17.29
N ASN A 371 14.11 -25.81 -18.16
CA ASN A 371 14.96 -25.78 -19.37
C ASN A 371 14.56 -24.72 -20.44
N HIS A 372 14.65 -23.45 -20.06
CA HIS A 372 15.17 -22.27 -20.76
C HIS A 372 14.27 -21.20 -21.38
N LEU A 373 12.96 -21.32 -21.54
CA LEU A 373 12.36 -20.53 -22.63
C LEU A 373 11.10 -19.71 -22.34
N TYR A 374 10.46 -19.86 -21.18
CA TYR A 374 9.22 -19.13 -20.91
C TYR A 374 9.47 -17.66 -20.59
N LEU A 375 8.78 -16.80 -21.33
CA LEU A 375 8.57 -15.40 -21.01
C LEU A 375 7.10 -15.18 -20.64
N GLN A 376 6.82 -14.32 -19.67
CA GLN A 376 5.45 -14.01 -19.29
C GLN A 376 5.29 -12.53 -18.96
N VAL A 377 4.17 -11.96 -19.36
CA VAL A 377 3.79 -10.60 -18.95
C VAL A 377 3.02 -10.65 -17.64
N ALA A 378 3.40 -9.80 -16.68
CA ALA A 378 2.75 -9.77 -15.37
C ALA A 378 1.23 -9.53 -15.44
N GLY A 379 0.51 -10.26 -14.58
CA GLY A 379 -0.91 -10.03 -14.31
C GLY A 379 -1.87 -10.74 -15.27
N THR A 380 -1.39 -11.69 -16.08
CA THR A 380 -2.22 -12.43 -17.04
C THR A 380 -1.74 -13.87 -17.23
N GLU A 381 -2.69 -14.81 -17.20
CA GLU A 381 -2.47 -16.24 -17.48
C GLU A 381 -2.26 -16.50 -19.00
N ASN A 382 -2.82 -15.65 -19.87
CA ASN A 382 -2.87 -15.85 -21.33
C ASN A 382 -1.76 -15.13 -22.13
N HIS A 383 -0.70 -14.64 -21.47
CA HIS A 383 0.43 -13.97 -22.15
C HIS A 383 1.76 -14.63 -21.78
N THR A 384 1.77 -15.96 -21.84
CA THR A 384 2.99 -16.77 -21.77
C THR A 384 3.52 -17.00 -23.17
N TYR A 385 4.83 -16.86 -23.35
CA TYR A 385 5.50 -16.91 -24.64
C TYR A 385 6.64 -17.92 -24.64
N LEU A 386 6.82 -18.58 -25.77
CA LEU A 386 7.92 -19.50 -26.05
C LEU A 386 8.58 -19.15 -27.38
N PRO A 387 9.89 -19.42 -27.57
CA PRO A 387 10.57 -19.19 -28.82
C PRO A 387 9.98 -20.05 -29.92
N MET A 388 9.75 -19.41 -31.06
CA MET A 388 9.17 -20.03 -32.25
C MET A 388 9.96 -21.26 -32.70
N ASN A 389 11.30 -21.13 -32.77
CA ASN A 389 12.23 -22.19 -33.13
C ASN A 389 12.16 -23.44 -32.24
N TYR A 390 11.69 -23.29 -31.00
CA TYR A 390 11.48 -24.41 -30.09
C TYR A 390 10.16 -25.11 -30.41
N ILE A 391 9.08 -24.35 -30.61
CA ILE A 391 7.73 -24.90 -30.84
C ILE A 391 7.66 -25.63 -32.18
N GLU A 392 8.23 -25.08 -33.25
CA GLU A 392 8.24 -25.75 -34.56
C GLU A 392 8.80 -27.17 -34.50
N LYS A 393 9.85 -27.39 -33.69
CA LYS A 393 10.49 -28.70 -33.54
C LYS A 393 9.65 -29.70 -32.74
N GLN A 394 8.69 -29.23 -31.96
CA GLN A 394 7.85 -30.10 -31.13
C GLN A 394 6.65 -30.64 -31.91
N GLU A 395 6.29 -30.00 -33.03
CA GLU A 395 5.19 -30.42 -33.91
C GLU A 395 3.88 -30.70 -33.15
N PHE A 396 3.60 -29.92 -32.09
CA PHE A 396 2.46 -30.15 -31.19
C PHE A 396 1.13 -30.21 -31.95
N TRP A 397 1.02 -29.41 -33.02
CA TRP A 397 -0.15 -29.32 -33.88
C TRP A 397 -0.51 -30.61 -34.63
N ARG A 398 0.41 -31.59 -34.75
CA ARG A 398 0.13 -32.82 -35.52
C ARG A 398 -1.04 -33.62 -34.94
N LYS A 399 -1.24 -33.55 -33.63
CA LYS A 399 -2.32 -34.22 -32.89
C LYS A 399 -3.69 -33.55 -33.11
N ASP A 400 -3.71 -32.35 -33.66
CA ASP A 400 -4.92 -31.55 -33.77
C ASP A 400 -5.81 -31.95 -34.95
N GLU A 401 -7.10 -31.68 -34.77
CA GLU A 401 -8.16 -32.03 -35.71
C GLU A 401 -8.74 -30.80 -36.41
N LEU A 402 -8.66 -29.62 -35.78
CA LEU A 402 -9.12 -28.35 -36.31
C LEU A 402 -7.95 -27.38 -36.50
N PHE A 403 -7.90 -26.72 -37.65
CA PHE A 403 -6.90 -25.69 -37.94
C PHE A 403 -7.62 -24.41 -38.35
N LEU A 404 -7.24 -23.29 -37.73
CA LEU A 404 -7.82 -21.99 -38.03
C LEU A 404 -6.71 -21.06 -38.53
N LEU A 405 -7.02 -20.31 -39.58
CA LEU A 405 -6.25 -19.17 -40.05
C LEU A 405 -6.90 -17.90 -39.50
N TRP A 406 -6.24 -17.28 -38.53
CA TRP A 406 -6.69 -16.07 -37.88
C TRP A 406 -6.21 -14.84 -38.64
N ASP A 407 -7.13 -13.94 -38.94
CA ASP A 407 -6.86 -12.57 -39.37
C ASP A 407 -6.70 -11.71 -38.12
N GLU A 408 -5.46 -11.49 -37.70
CA GLU A 408 -5.15 -10.81 -36.44
C GLU A 408 -5.47 -9.31 -36.49
N ASP A 409 -5.60 -8.72 -37.68
CA ASP A 409 -6.04 -7.34 -37.85
C ASP A 409 -7.56 -7.20 -37.61
N TRP A 410 -8.34 -8.25 -37.90
CA TRP A 410 -9.80 -8.29 -37.70
C TRP A 410 -10.25 -8.93 -36.39
N LYS A 411 -9.40 -9.70 -35.71
CA LYS A 411 -9.69 -10.35 -34.43
C LYS A 411 -10.08 -9.37 -33.32
N GLY A 412 -9.63 -8.11 -33.39
CA GLY A 412 -10.04 -7.06 -32.46
C GLY A 412 -11.54 -6.72 -32.53
N GLU A 413 -12.17 -6.89 -33.69
CA GLU A 413 -13.60 -6.60 -33.88
C GLU A 413 -14.49 -7.63 -33.19
N SER A 414 -13.99 -8.85 -32.97
CA SER A 414 -14.74 -9.89 -32.26
C SER A 414 -14.93 -9.59 -30.77
N LEU A 415 -14.18 -8.65 -30.20
CA LEU A 415 -14.40 -8.15 -28.83
C LEU A 415 -15.72 -7.38 -28.70
N TYR A 416 -16.31 -6.91 -29.81
CA TYR A 416 -17.56 -6.15 -29.83
C TYR A 416 -18.76 -6.97 -30.35
N SER A 417 -18.54 -8.17 -30.89
CA SER A 417 -19.59 -9.09 -31.33
C SER A 417 -19.76 -10.26 -30.36
N LYS A 418 -20.96 -10.86 -30.33
CA LYS A 418 -21.23 -12.09 -29.57
C LYS A 418 -20.64 -13.35 -30.20
N GLU A 419 -20.21 -13.26 -31.45
CA GLU A 419 -19.63 -14.35 -32.22
C GLU A 419 -18.17 -14.00 -32.53
N VAL A 420 -17.28 -14.98 -32.41
CA VAL A 420 -15.87 -14.83 -32.78
C VAL A 420 -15.79 -14.68 -34.31
N THR A 421 -15.10 -13.63 -34.78
CA THR A 421 -14.94 -13.28 -36.20
C THR A 421 -13.46 -13.13 -36.53
N GLY A 422 -13.12 -13.08 -37.83
CA GLY A 422 -11.73 -12.93 -38.27
C GLY A 422 -10.94 -14.25 -38.31
N TYR A 423 -11.60 -15.35 -38.69
CA TYR A 423 -10.91 -16.62 -38.94
C TYR A 423 -11.48 -17.34 -40.18
N SER A 424 -10.63 -18.16 -40.79
CA SER A 424 -11.00 -19.14 -41.81
C SER A 424 -10.62 -20.54 -41.35
N VAL A 425 -11.50 -21.52 -41.58
CA VAL A 425 -11.19 -22.93 -41.28
C VAL A 425 -10.26 -23.49 -42.35
N CYS A 426 -9.10 -23.98 -41.94
CA CYS A 426 -8.09 -24.56 -42.81
C CYS A 426 -8.24 -26.07 -42.94
N PRO A 427 -8.21 -26.63 -44.16
CA PRO A 427 -8.09 -28.07 -44.32
C PRO A 427 -6.67 -28.51 -43.91
N LYS A 428 -6.56 -29.62 -43.16
CA LYS A 428 -5.27 -30.22 -42.76
C LYS A 428 -4.31 -30.43 -43.95
N LYS A 429 -4.86 -30.68 -45.15
CA LYS A 429 -4.10 -30.78 -46.41
C LYS A 429 -3.27 -29.54 -46.73
N LEU A 430 -3.78 -28.33 -46.45
CA LEU A 430 -3.03 -27.08 -46.64
C LEU A 430 -1.80 -27.06 -45.73
N ILE A 431 -1.99 -27.40 -44.45
CA ILE A 431 -0.91 -27.46 -43.46
C ILE A 431 0.15 -28.46 -43.86
N THR A 432 -0.24 -29.68 -44.22
CA THR A 432 0.70 -30.71 -44.66
C THR A 432 1.51 -30.27 -45.88
N LYS A 433 0.89 -29.61 -46.87
CA LYS A 433 1.62 -29.10 -48.04
C LYS A 433 2.58 -27.96 -47.69
N LEU A 434 2.20 -27.04 -46.79
CA LEU A 434 3.09 -25.98 -46.31
C LEU A 434 4.35 -26.56 -45.66
N GLU A 435 4.15 -27.54 -44.78
CA GLU A 435 5.24 -28.22 -44.06
C GLU A 435 6.10 -29.10 -44.99
N GLU A 436 5.52 -29.74 -46.00
CA GLU A 436 6.28 -30.49 -47.02
C GLU A 436 7.15 -29.58 -47.90
N GLN A 437 6.65 -28.38 -48.21
CA GLN A 437 7.33 -27.45 -49.11
C GLN A 437 8.42 -26.62 -48.40
N PHE A 438 8.12 -26.10 -47.22
CA PHE A 438 8.99 -25.14 -46.52
C PHE A 438 9.65 -25.75 -45.28
N GLY A 439 9.02 -26.74 -44.64
CA GLY A 439 9.52 -27.37 -43.43
C GLY A 439 9.81 -26.37 -42.32
N TYR A 440 10.95 -26.52 -41.67
CA TYR A 440 11.39 -25.63 -40.60
C TYR A 440 11.69 -24.22 -41.12
N VAL A 441 11.00 -23.21 -40.58
CA VAL A 441 11.11 -21.82 -41.01
C VAL A 441 12.01 -21.04 -40.06
N ASN A 442 12.89 -20.20 -40.62
CA ASN A 442 13.69 -19.27 -39.83
C ASN A 442 13.04 -17.88 -39.82
N TYR A 443 12.46 -17.49 -38.69
CA TYR A 443 11.75 -16.22 -38.55
C TYR A 443 12.71 -15.06 -38.29
N ALA A 444 12.76 -14.11 -39.22
CA ALA A 444 13.48 -12.85 -39.03
C ALA A 444 12.54 -11.80 -38.44
N THR A 445 12.99 -11.06 -37.42
CA THR A 445 12.22 -9.94 -36.84
C THR A 445 11.93 -8.84 -37.86
N ASP A 446 12.76 -8.73 -38.90
CA ASP A 446 12.63 -7.70 -39.93
C ASP A 446 11.46 -7.95 -40.88
N ASP A 447 11.05 -9.22 -41.07
CA ASP A 447 9.93 -9.59 -41.95
C ASP A 447 8.59 -9.05 -41.42
N PHE A 448 8.48 -8.86 -40.10
CA PHE A 448 7.28 -8.34 -39.45
C PHE A 448 7.22 -6.81 -39.39
N LYS A 449 8.24 -6.09 -39.89
CA LYS A 449 8.27 -4.62 -39.80
C LYS A 449 7.39 -3.93 -40.84
N ASP A 450 7.16 -4.58 -41.97
CA ASP A 450 6.55 -3.97 -43.15
C ASP A 450 5.81 -5.05 -43.96
N TYR A 451 4.56 -5.30 -43.56
CA TYR A 451 3.61 -6.27 -44.13
C TYR A 451 2.26 -5.57 -44.45
N ASP A 452 1.54 -6.08 -45.45
CA ASP A 452 0.21 -5.60 -45.83
C ASP A 452 -0.90 -6.29 -45.03
N ALA A 453 -0.75 -7.60 -44.77
CA ALA A 453 -1.64 -8.38 -43.92
C ALA A 453 -0.86 -9.50 -43.21
N TYR A 454 -1.33 -9.87 -42.02
CA TYR A 454 -0.72 -10.92 -41.19
C TYR A 454 -1.78 -11.93 -40.72
N PHE A 455 -1.54 -13.20 -41.04
CA PHE A 455 -2.41 -14.30 -40.62
C PHE A 455 -1.67 -15.31 -39.75
N THR A 456 -2.27 -15.71 -38.65
CA THR A 456 -1.73 -16.77 -37.77
C THR A 456 -2.41 -18.10 -38.06
N ILE A 457 -1.65 -19.19 -38.10
CA ILE A 457 -2.20 -20.55 -38.20
C ILE A 457 -2.03 -21.25 -36.86
N SER A 458 -3.16 -21.62 -36.25
CA SER A 458 -3.20 -22.36 -34.99
C SER A 458 -4.01 -23.64 -35.12
N GLY A 459 -3.54 -24.69 -34.46
CA GLY A 459 -4.20 -25.98 -34.30
C GLY A 459 -4.96 -26.08 -32.98
N TYR A 460 -6.09 -26.79 -33.01
CA TYR A 460 -6.96 -27.02 -31.86
C TYR A 460 -7.50 -28.46 -31.89
N SER A 461 -7.78 -29.02 -30.70
CA SER A 461 -8.44 -30.32 -30.58
C SER A 461 -9.88 -30.26 -31.10
N ASP A 462 -10.59 -29.16 -30.83
CA ASP A 462 -11.96 -28.95 -31.28
C ASP A 462 -12.33 -27.45 -31.32
N ILE A 463 -13.53 -27.18 -31.84
CA ILE A 463 -14.04 -25.82 -32.00
C ILE A 463 -14.40 -25.13 -30.67
N GLN A 464 -14.66 -25.90 -29.60
CA GLN A 464 -14.94 -25.31 -28.29
C GLN A 464 -13.66 -24.76 -27.70
N GLN A 465 -12.55 -25.49 -27.79
CA GLN A 465 -11.23 -25.02 -27.36
C GLN A 465 -10.85 -23.70 -28.03
N ALA A 466 -11.10 -23.57 -29.34
CA ALA A 466 -10.80 -22.36 -30.10
C ALA A 466 -11.58 -21.11 -29.64
N PHE A 467 -12.73 -21.28 -28.97
CA PHE A 467 -13.65 -20.20 -28.63
C PHE A 467 -14.00 -20.10 -27.13
N MET A 468 -13.26 -20.75 -26.23
CA MET A 468 -13.45 -20.58 -24.78
C MET A 468 -13.16 -19.12 -24.34
N ASP A 469 -13.79 -18.70 -23.23
CA ASP A 469 -14.02 -17.31 -22.77
C ASP A 469 -12.79 -16.38 -22.63
N ASP A 470 -11.58 -16.83 -22.93
CA ASP A 470 -10.43 -16.00 -23.27
C ASP A 470 -9.65 -16.72 -24.37
N VAL A 471 -9.51 -16.11 -25.55
CA VAL A 471 -9.01 -16.75 -26.78
C VAL A 471 -7.74 -17.58 -26.54
N SER A 472 -7.89 -18.90 -26.56
CA SER A 472 -6.81 -19.88 -26.53
C SER A 472 -5.87 -19.61 -27.71
N ALA A 473 -4.56 -19.50 -27.44
CA ALA A 473 -3.56 -19.30 -28.49
C ALA A 473 -3.51 -20.49 -29.46
N GLY A 474 -3.94 -21.68 -29.00
CA GLY A 474 -3.86 -22.93 -29.74
C GLY A 474 -2.43 -23.43 -29.86
N ASP A 475 -2.26 -24.61 -30.47
CA ASP A 475 -0.93 -25.10 -30.82
C ASP A 475 -0.44 -24.38 -32.08
N TRP A 476 0.68 -23.67 -31.97
CA TRP A 476 1.26 -22.91 -33.08
C TRP A 476 1.65 -23.83 -34.24
N VAL A 477 1.21 -23.46 -35.46
CA VAL A 477 1.62 -24.11 -36.71
C VAL A 477 2.60 -23.21 -37.46
N GLY A 478 2.22 -21.97 -37.74
CA GLY A 478 2.98 -21.05 -38.58
C GLY A 478 2.21 -19.75 -38.82
N CYS A 479 2.73 -18.87 -39.67
CA CYS A 479 2.03 -17.66 -40.07
C CYS A 479 2.19 -17.37 -41.56
N ILE A 480 1.27 -16.56 -42.09
CA ILE A 480 1.30 -16.08 -43.47
C ILE A 480 1.47 -14.57 -43.45
N LEU A 481 2.53 -14.11 -44.10
CA LEU A 481 2.78 -12.68 -44.34
C LEU A 481 2.32 -12.35 -45.76
N VAL A 482 1.64 -11.22 -45.92
CA VAL A 482 1.26 -10.70 -47.23
C VAL A 482 2.03 -9.42 -47.50
N LYS A 483 2.61 -9.32 -48.68
CA LYS A 483 3.32 -8.12 -49.14
C LYS A 483 3.30 -8.02 -50.66
N ASP A 484 2.91 -6.86 -51.19
CA ASP A 484 2.87 -6.57 -52.62
C ASP A 484 2.07 -7.63 -53.41
N ASP A 485 0.87 -7.98 -52.91
CA ASP A 485 -0.03 -9.02 -53.43
C ASP A 485 0.57 -10.45 -53.47
N ARG A 486 1.64 -10.70 -52.73
CA ARG A 486 2.28 -12.02 -52.59
C ARG A 486 2.13 -12.56 -51.18
N PHE A 487 2.05 -13.89 -51.08
CA PHE A 487 1.87 -14.61 -49.82
C PHE A 487 3.15 -15.35 -49.47
N TYR A 488 3.56 -15.29 -48.21
CA TYR A 488 4.80 -15.89 -47.72
C TYR A 488 4.55 -16.69 -46.45
N TYR A 489 5.17 -17.87 -46.33
CA TYR A 489 5.04 -18.72 -45.15
C TYR A 489 6.15 -18.44 -44.13
N GLY A 490 5.80 -17.75 -43.05
CA GLY A 490 6.65 -17.42 -41.91
C GLY A 490 7.77 -16.41 -42.15
N SER A 491 8.35 -16.38 -43.35
CA SER A 491 9.42 -15.45 -43.75
C SER A 491 9.26 -15.04 -45.21
N TYR A 492 9.72 -13.84 -45.58
CA TYR A 492 9.71 -13.36 -46.96
C TYR A 492 10.61 -14.16 -47.91
N GLU A 493 11.46 -15.05 -47.41
CA GLU A 493 12.21 -16.01 -48.24
C GLU A 493 11.33 -17.16 -48.76
N ASN A 494 10.15 -17.37 -48.16
CA ASN A 494 9.27 -18.52 -48.40
C ASN A 494 8.00 -18.13 -49.17
N GLU A 495 8.14 -17.67 -50.41
CA GLU A 495 6.99 -17.29 -51.25
C GLU A 495 6.11 -18.50 -51.60
N ILE A 496 4.81 -18.38 -51.32
CA ILE A 496 3.78 -19.38 -51.60
C ILE A 496 3.31 -19.19 -53.06
N THR A 497 3.50 -20.22 -53.88
CA THR A 497 3.18 -20.18 -55.32
C THR A 497 2.49 -21.45 -55.80
N GLY A 498 1.92 -21.41 -57.01
CA GLY A 498 1.35 -22.58 -57.69
C GLY A 498 0.10 -23.15 -57.02
N GLU A 499 -0.05 -24.48 -57.03
CA GLU A 499 -1.23 -25.17 -56.44
C GLU A 499 -1.45 -24.85 -54.95
N LEU A 500 -0.37 -24.52 -54.23
CA LEU A 500 -0.46 -24.18 -52.81
C LEU A 500 -1.11 -22.81 -52.61
N LEU A 501 -0.81 -21.85 -53.50
CA LEU A 501 -1.42 -20.53 -53.52
C LEU A 501 -2.92 -20.63 -53.85
N GLU A 502 -3.31 -21.45 -54.83
CA GLU A 502 -4.72 -21.70 -55.14
C GLU A 502 -5.48 -22.28 -53.94
N LEU A 503 -4.87 -23.22 -53.22
CA LEU A 503 -5.45 -23.80 -52.01
C LEU A 503 -5.59 -22.74 -50.90
N LEU A 504 -4.61 -21.88 -50.72
CA LEU A 504 -4.66 -20.78 -49.76
C LEU A 504 -5.78 -19.77 -50.11
N HIS A 505 -5.90 -19.37 -51.37
CA HIS A 505 -6.98 -18.49 -51.82
C HIS A 505 -8.37 -19.07 -51.54
N SER A 506 -8.54 -20.39 -51.73
CA SER A 506 -9.80 -21.08 -51.44
C SER A 506 -10.19 -21.00 -49.96
N VAL A 507 -9.21 -20.92 -49.05
CA VAL A 507 -9.42 -20.78 -47.60
C VAL A 507 -9.71 -19.33 -47.21
N LEU A 508 -9.01 -18.38 -47.83
CA LEU A 508 -9.20 -16.94 -47.59
C LEU A 508 -10.50 -16.38 -48.20
N GLY A 509 -11.27 -17.22 -48.91
CA GLY A 509 -12.51 -16.79 -49.59
C GLY A 509 -12.25 -15.94 -50.83
N GLY A 510 -11.02 -15.95 -51.35
CA GLY A 510 -10.65 -15.30 -52.60
C GLY A 510 -11.18 -16.09 -53.78
N ALA A 511 -12.15 -15.51 -54.49
CA ALA A 511 -12.50 -15.87 -55.87
C ALA A 511 -11.82 -14.91 -56.84
#